data_AF-A0A941EIU2-F1
#
_entry.id   AF-A0A941EIU2-F1
#
_cell.length_a   1.000
_cell.length_b   1.000
_cell.length_c   1.000
_cell.angle_alpha   90.00
_cell.angle_beta   90.00
_cell.angle_gamma   90.00
#
_symmetry.space_group_name_H-M   'P 1'
#
loop_
_entity.id
_entity.type
_entity.pdbx_description
1 polymer ?
#
loop_
_entity_poly.entity_id
_entity_poly.type
_entity_poly.pdbx_seq_one_letter_code
_entity_poly.pdbx_strand_id
1 'polypeptide(L)'
;MKDVEIFPAVYHDTGVSRFAGNPFIEAMPPLEQSKSDFLTNLAHYPAKPSATLRRSSEVVRLMELSTINDIVYPFPEYQKAGFTLAKMARDTYVARHPLTAMDRQRRHAIATTGTNGLPMPADWKPSAKGYFMMSVSGQGKTTFAAAALLRYKQVICHSN
;
A
#
# COMPACT_ATOMS: atom_id res chain seq x y z
N MET A 1 -2.27 22.72 -2.56
CA MET A 1 -2.36 21.33 -3.07
C MET A 1 -0.97 20.74 -2.86
N LYS A 2 -0.79 19.63 -2.12
CA LYS A 2 0.54 19.01 -2.03
C LYS A 2 0.94 18.55 -3.43
N ASP A 3 2.17 18.83 -3.84
CA ASP A 3 2.71 18.29 -5.09
C ASP A 3 2.65 16.76 -5.01
N VAL A 4 1.86 16.14 -5.88
CA VAL A 4 1.73 14.70 -5.94
C VAL A 4 2.82 14.18 -6.85
N GLU A 5 3.75 13.41 -6.28
CA GLU A 5 4.80 12.77 -7.04
C GLU A 5 4.21 11.72 -7.98
N ILE A 6 4.56 11.82 -9.27
CA ILE A 6 4.11 10.91 -10.32
C ILE A 6 5.27 9.99 -10.67
N PHE A 7 5.05 8.69 -10.52
CA PHE A 7 6.06 7.68 -10.82
C PHE A 7 5.76 7.01 -12.16
N PRO A 8 6.74 6.78 -13.03
CA PRO A 8 6.53 5.94 -14.21
C PRO A 8 6.24 4.49 -13.75
N ALA A 9 5.38 3.81 -14.52
CA ALA A 9 5.08 2.40 -14.32
C ALA A 9 6.33 1.55 -14.58
N VAL A 10 6.61 0.63 -13.65
CA VAL A 10 7.65 -0.40 -13.80
C VAL A 10 6.97 -1.73 -13.53
N TYR A 11 6.91 -2.58 -14.55
CA TYR A 11 6.17 -3.84 -14.48
C TYR A 11 7.07 -4.97 -13.98
N HIS A 12 6.60 -5.68 -12.96
CA HIS A 12 7.31 -6.80 -12.37
C HIS A 12 6.44 -8.05 -12.40
N ASP A 13 7.04 -9.20 -12.67
CA ASP A 13 6.36 -10.48 -12.45
C ASP A 13 6.12 -10.66 -10.95
N THR A 14 4.87 -10.95 -10.61
CA THR A 14 4.44 -11.17 -9.23
C THR A 14 4.59 -12.62 -8.78
N GLY A 15 4.79 -13.56 -9.72
CA GLY A 15 4.79 -15.00 -9.45
C GLY A 15 3.41 -15.58 -9.13
N VAL A 16 2.35 -14.76 -9.14
CA VAL A 16 0.97 -15.17 -8.86
C VAL A 16 0.19 -15.23 -10.15
N SER A 17 -0.20 -16.45 -10.56
CA SER A 17 -0.92 -16.69 -11.84
C SER A 17 -2.16 -15.83 -12.03
N ARG A 18 -2.90 -15.54 -10.95
CA ARG A 18 -4.09 -14.70 -10.97
C ARG A 18 -3.81 -13.23 -11.30
N PHE A 19 -2.59 -12.76 -11.06
CA PHE A 19 -2.17 -11.36 -11.26
C PHE A 19 -1.46 -11.16 -12.60
N ALA A 20 -1.00 -12.25 -13.21
CA ALA A 20 -0.20 -12.23 -14.42
C ALA A 20 -0.92 -11.51 -15.58
N GLY A 21 -0.15 -10.70 -16.29
CA GLY A 21 -0.58 -9.93 -17.44
C GLY A 21 -1.43 -8.71 -17.10
N ASN A 22 -1.63 -8.36 -15.82
CA ASN A 22 -2.38 -7.17 -15.41
C ASN A 22 -1.45 -5.99 -15.12
N PRO A 23 -1.37 -4.97 -16.02
CA PRO A 23 -0.45 -3.85 -15.85
C PRO A 23 -0.65 -3.06 -14.54
N PHE A 24 -1.89 -2.98 -14.04
CA PHE A 24 -2.16 -2.26 -12.79
C PHE A 24 -1.65 -2.99 -11.55
N ILE A 25 -1.56 -4.32 -11.60
CA ILE A 25 -1.01 -5.12 -10.51
C ILE A 25 0.51 -5.21 -10.62
N GLU A 26 1.02 -5.44 -11.83
CA GLU A 26 2.46 -5.59 -12.10
C GLU A 26 3.24 -4.30 -11.87
N ALA A 27 2.59 -3.13 -11.98
CA ALA A 27 3.20 -1.84 -11.69
C ALA A 27 3.26 -1.49 -10.18
N MET A 28 2.60 -2.27 -9.33
CA MET A 28 2.67 -2.09 -7.88
C MET A 28 4.06 -2.50 -7.35
N PRO A 29 4.45 -2.05 -6.14
CA PRO A 29 5.66 -2.55 -5.50
C PRO A 29 5.72 -4.09 -5.50
N PRO A 30 6.91 -4.70 -5.60
CA PRO A 30 7.05 -6.15 -5.52
C PRO A 30 6.42 -6.75 -4.26
N LEU A 31 6.00 -8.00 -4.34
CA LEU A 31 5.56 -8.74 -3.16
C LEU A 31 6.75 -9.02 -2.24
N GLU A 32 6.49 -8.95 -0.94
CA GLU A 32 7.40 -9.43 0.09
C GLU A 32 7.72 -10.91 -0.10
N GLN A 33 8.99 -11.30 0.07
CA GLN A 33 9.43 -12.68 -0.10
C GLN A 33 9.04 -13.53 1.11
N SER A 34 9.03 -12.92 2.29
CA SER A 34 8.69 -13.57 3.54
C SER A 34 7.58 -12.83 4.29
N LYS A 35 6.91 -13.57 5.16
CA LYS A 35 5.95 -12.99 6.12
C LYS A 35 6.61 -11.97 7.05
N SER A 36 7.85 -12.20 7.48
CA SER A 36 8.60 -11.28 8.33
C SER A 36 8.94 -9.96 7.64
N ASP A 37 9.08 -9.94 6.32
CA ASP A 37 9.40 -8.69 5.59
C ASP A 37 8.29 -7.65 5.77
N PHE A 38 7.03 -8.09 5.92
CA PHE A 38 5.91 -7.19 6.24
C PHE A 38 6.11 -6.47 7.58
N LEU A 39 6.71 -7.13 8.57
CA LEU A 39 7.02 -6.55 9.87
C LEU A 39 8.24 -5.63 9.75
N THR A 40 9.33 -6.09 9.12
CA THR A 40 10.53 -5.27 8.94
C THR A 40 10.24 -3.95 8.24
N ASN A 41 9.41 -3.98 7.20
CA ASN A 41 9.05 -2.78 6.44
C ASN A 41 8.08 -1.84 7.17
N LEU A 42 7.44 -2.31 8.24
CA LEU A 42 6.53 -1.53 9.07
C LEU A 42 7.26 -0.92 10.28
N ALA A 43 8.40 -1.49 10.67
CA ALA A 43 9.15 -1.06 11.82
C ALA A 43 9.83 0.30 11.57
N HIS A 44 9.86 1.13 12.60
CA HIS A 44 10.63 2.36 12.62
C HIS A 44 11.53 2.35 13.84
N TYR A 45 12.84 2.42 13.62
CA TYR A 45 13.82 2.56 14.68
C TYR A 45 14.59 3.86 14.42
N PRO A 46 14.47 4.86 15.32
CA PRO A 46 15.24 6.09 15.19
C PRO A 46 16.74 5.80 15.27
N ALA A 47 17.54 6.73 14.77
CA ALA A 47 18.98 6.59 14.78
C ALA A 47 19.50 6.38 16.21
N LYS A 48 20.44 5.45 16.38
CA LYS A 48 21.06 5.21 17.69
C LYS A 48 21.76 6.50 18.17
N PRO A 49 21.65 6.85 19.47
CA PRO A 49 22.34 8.00 20.03
C PRO A 49 23.84 7.97 19.75
N SER A 50 24.34 9.04 19.12
CA SER A 50 25.76 9.22 18.83
C SER A 50 26.58 9.34 20.13
N ALA A 51 27.88 9.06 20.06
CA ALA A 51 28.75 9.22 21.21
C ALA A 51 28.79 10.69 21.71
N THR A 52 28.66 11.65 20.80
CA THR A 52 28.57 13.08 21.13
C THR A 52 27.27 13.38 21.87
N LEU A 53 26.13 12.84 21.42
CA LEU A 53 24.85 13.02 22.09
C LEU A 53 24.85 12.42 23.49
N ARG A 54 25.49 11.26 23.70
CA ARG A 54 25.61 10.65 25.03
C ARG A 54 26.46 11.49 26.01
N ARG A 55 27.32 12.37 25.51
CA ARG A 55 28.15 13.29 26.30
C ARG A 55 27.56 14.70 26.40
N SER A 56 26.38 14.95 25.83
CA SER A 56 25.72 16.26 25.94
C SER A 56 25.19 16.50 27.37
N SER A 57 24.73 17.73 27.63
CA SER A 57 24.18 18.09 28.93
C SER A 57 22.99 17.21 29.31
N GLU A 58 22.75 17.06 30.61
CA GLU A 58 21.62 16.29 31.14
C GLU A 58 20.29 16.70 30.50
N VAL A 59 20.03 18.01 30.40
CA VAL A 59 18.80 18.54 29.80
C VAL A 59 18.65 18.10 28.34
N VAL A 60 19.72 18.19 27.53
CA VAL A 60 19.67 17.76 26.13
C VAL A 60 19.38 16.26 26.04
N ARG A 61 20.06 15.44 26.86
CA ARG A 61 19.82 13.99 26.88
C ARG A 61 18.39 13.63 27.28
N LEU A 62 17.80 14.34 28.25
CA LEU A 62 16.41 14.15 28.65
C LEU A 62 15.43 14.51 27.54
N MET A 63 15.66 15.63 26.83
CA MET A 63 14.80 16.03 25.71
C MET A 63 14.86 15.02 24.55
N GLU A 64 16.04 14.47 24.28
CA GLU A 64 16.26 13.44 23.25
C GLU A 64 15.59 12.10 23.55
N LEU A 65 15.24 11.80 24.80
CA LEU A 65 14.45 10.60 25.13
C LEU A 65 13.08 10.59 24.44
N SER A 66 12.57 11.75 24.01
CA SER A 66 11.33 11.84 23.24
C SER A 66 11.36 11.03 21.94
N THR A 67 12.54 10.80 21.35
CA THR A 67 12.73 9.95 20.15
C THR A 67 12.29 8.50 20.37
N ILE A 68 12.22 8.02 21.62
CA ILE A 68 11.70 6.68 21.94
C ILE A 68 10.24 6.54 21.50
N ASN A 69 9.46 7.63 21.49
CA ASN A 69 8.07 7.62 21.05
C ASN A 69 7.93 7.40 19.53
N ASP A 70 9.01 7.58 18.77
CA ASP A 70 9.01 7.32 17.33
C ASP A 70 9.16 5.82 17.02
N ILE A 71 9.58 5.00 18.01
CA ILE A 71 9.78 3.57 17.79
C ILE A 71 8.45 2.89 17.41
N VAL A 72 8.42 2.31 16.22
CA VAL A 72 7.35 1.42 15.78
C VAL A 72 7.90 0.00 15.82
N TYR A 73 7.48 -0.75 16.84
CA TYR A 73 7.76 -2.18 16.95
C TYR A 73 6.52 -2.98 16.51
N PRO A 74 6.53 -3.62 15.34
CA PRO A 74 5.36 -4.30 14.83
C PRO A 74 5.23 -5.70 15.43
N PHE A 75 4.17 -5.91 16.19
CA PHE A 75 3.81 -7.23 16.71
C PHE A 75 3.37 -8.20 15.60
N PRO A 76 3.49 -9.53 15.79
CA PRO A 76 3.13 -10.54 14.78
C PRO A 76 1.70 -10.40 14.21
N GLU A 77 0.76 -9.85 14.97
CA GLU A 77 -0.62 -9.59 14.53
C GLU A 77 -0.68 -8.61 13.34
N TYR A 78 0.25 -7.65 13.30
CA TYR A 78 0.37 -6.69 12.19
C TYR A 78 0.85 -7.34 10.90
N GLN A 79 1.51 -8.49 10.99
CA GLN A 79 1.91 -9.26 9.82
C GLN A 79 0.69 -9.68 8.99
N LYS A 80 -0.35 -10.18 9.67
CA LYS A 80 -1.61 -10.57 9.03
C LYS A 80 -2.30 -9.37 8.40
N ALA A 81 -2.30 -8.23 9.09
CA ALA A 81 -2.87 -6.99 8.58
C ALA A 81 -2.12 -6.50 7.33
N GLY A 82 -0.79 -6.46 7.35
CA GLY A 82 0.05 -6.02 6.24
C GLY A 82 -0.14 -6.91 4.99
N PHE A 83 -0.09 -8.23 5.19
CA PHE A 83 -0.38 -9.19 4.13
C PHE A 83 -1.80 -8.99 3.55
N THR A 84 -2.80 -8.78 4.42
CA THR A 84 -4.19 -8.58 3.98
C THR A 84 -4.33 -7.32 3.14
N LEU A 85 -3.70 -6.20 3.55
CA LEU A 85 -3.69 -4.96 2.77
C LEU A 85 -3.02 -5.16 1.40
N ALA A 86 -1.85 -5.80 1.36
CA ALA A 86 -1.12 -6.05 0.12
C ALA A 86 -1.92 -6.94 -0.85
N LYS A 87 -2.57 -7.98 -0.31
CA LYS A 87 -3.48 -8.84 -1.08
C LYS A 87 -4.67 -8.07 -1.60
N MET A 88 -5.37 -7.33 -0.74
CA MET A 88 -6.57 -6.58 -1.13
C MET A 88 -6.29 -5.53 -2.20
N ALA A 89 -5.19 -4.80 -2.06
CA ALA A 89 -4.80 -3.79 -3.03
C ALA A 89 -4.72 -4.40 -4.44
N ARG A 90 -4.15 -5.61 -4.59
CA ARG A 90 -4.05 -6.31 -5.88
C ARG A 90 -5.36 -7.00 -6.29
N ASP A 91 -6.03 -7.68 -5.37
CA ASP A 91 -7.31 -8.37 -5.64
C ASP A 91 -8.37 -7.40 -6.20
N THR A 92 -8.38 -6.14 -5.74
CA THR A 92 -9.31 -5.13 -6.25
C THR A 92 -9.04 -4.74 -7.70
N TYR A 93 -7.83 -4.94 -8.22
CA TYR A 93 -7.49 -4.71 -9.63
C TYR A 93 -7.70 -5.93 -10.53
N VAL A 94 -7.98 -7.12 -9.98
CA VAL A 94 -8.21 -8.34 -10.79
C VAL A 94 -9.36 -8.16 -11.77
N ALA A 95 -10.49 -7.58 -11.33
CA ALA A 95 -11.62 -7.27 -12.21
C ALA A 95 -11.47 -5.92 -12.95
N ARG A 96 -10.25 -5.38 -13.01
CA ARG A 96 -9.87 -4.09 -13.61
C ARG A 96 -8.67 -4.27 -14.54
N HIS A 97 -8.72 -5.25 -15.43
CA HIS A 97 -7.60 -5.57 -16.32
C HIS A 97 -7.66 -4.71 -17.60
N PRO A 98 -6.83 -3.66 -17.74
CA PRO A 98 -7.02 -2.63 -18.77
C PRO A 98 -6.88 -3.16 -20.21
N LEU A 99 -6.23 -4.31 -20.39
CA LEU A 99 -6.01 -4.90 -21.70
C LEU A 99 -7.16 -5.81 -22.15
N THR A 100 -8.06 -6.24 -21.26
CA THR A 100 -9.25 -7.03 -21.64
C THR A 100 -10.34 -6.17 -22.27
N ALA A 101 -11.07 -6.75 -23.24
CA ALA A 101 -12.25 -6.12 -23.83
C ALA A 101 -13.33 -5.82 -22.77
N MET A 102 -13.52 -6.72 -21.81
CA MET A 102 -14.50 -6.57 -20.74
C MET A 102 -14.25 -5.32 -19.89
N ASP A 103 -13.01 -5.08 -19.43
CA ASP A 103 -12.71 -3.87 -18.65
C ASP A 103 -12.77 -2.59 -19.49
N ARG A 104 -12.39 -2.64 -20.77
CA ARG A 104 -12.53 -1.50 -21.69
C ARG A 104 -14.00 -1.12 -21.87
N GLN A 105 -14.87 -2.09 -22.12
CA GLN A 105 -16.32 -1.88 -22.20
C GLN A 105 -16.86 -1.32 -20.88
N ARG A 106 -16.43 -1.86 -19.74
CA ARG A 106 -16.81 -1.36 -18.41
C ARG A 106 -16.44 0.11 -18.23
N ARG A 107 -15.18 0.47 -18.50
CA ARG A 107 -14.69 1.86 -18.36
C ARG A 107 -15.45 2.80 -19.30
N HIS A 108 -15.73 2.36 -20.52
CA HIS A 108 -16.56 3.11 -21.46
C HIS A 108 -17.99 3.31 -20.92
N ALA A 109 -18.67 2.25 -20.48
CA ALA A 109 -20.02 2.32 -19.94
C ALA A 109 -20.12 3.27 -18.72
N ILE A 110 -19.10 3.28 -17.84
CA ILE A 110 -19.00 4.21 -16.72
C ILE A 110 -18.83 5.66 -17.23
N ALA A 111 -17.92 5.89 -18.16
CA ALA A 111 -17.62 7.23 -18.69
C ALA A 111 -18.80 7.85 -19.46
N THR A 112 -19.60 7.02 -20.15
CA THR A 112 -20.74 7.47 -20.94
C THR A 112 -22.07 7.29 -20.22
N THR A 113 -22.08 6.93 -18.93
CA THR A 113 -23.30 6.59 -18.17
C THR A 113 -24.24 5.60 -18.91
N GLY A 114 -23.66 4.72 -19.73
CA GLY A 114 -24.39 3.76 -20.57
C GLY A 114 -25.15 4.35 -21.77
N THR A 115 -25.04 5.64 -22.04
CA THR A 115 -25.83 6.33 -23.09
C THR A 115 -25.35 6.09 -24.52
N ASN A 116 -24.09 5.69 -24.72
CA ASN A 116 -23.49 5.43 -26.04
C ASN A 116 -23.69 3.99 -26.56
N GLY A 117 -24.73 3.28 -26.12
CA GLY A 117 -25.10 1.95 -26.65
C GLY A 117 -24.20 0.77 -26.25
N LEU A 118 -23.14 1.00 -25.45
CA LEU A 118 -22.34 -0.05 -24.83
C LEU A 118 -22.68 -0.14 -23.33
N PRO A 119 -23.51 -1.13 -22.92
CA PRO A 119 -23.89 -1.29 -21.52
C PRO A 119 -22.75 -1.87 -20.69
N MET A 120 -22.94 -1.90 -19.37
CA MET A 120 -22.05 -2.61 -18.46
C MET A 120 -21.95 -4.10 -18.85
N PRO A 121 -20.75 -4.71 -18.86
CA PRO A 121 -20.63 -6.13 -19.20
C PRO A 121 -21.42 -7.00 -18.22
N ALA A 122 -22.22 -7.95 -18.73
CA ALA A 122 -23.09 -8.80 -17.92
C ALA A 122 -22.29 -9.71 -16.97
N ASP A 123 -21.15 -10.22 -17.40
CA ASP A 123 -20.30 -11.12 -16.61
C ASP A 123 -19.31 -10.38 -15.69
N TRP A 124 -19.37 -9.05 -15.64
CA TRP A 124 -18.48 -8.28 -14.79
C TRP A 124 -18.83 -8.48 -13.31
N LYS A 125 -17.83 -8.88 -12.52
CA LYS A 125 -17.96 -9.08 -11.07
C LYS A 125 -17.25 -7.95 -10.31
N PRO A 126 -17.91 -7.29 -9.34
CA PRO A 126 -17.26 -6.35 -8.45
C PRO A 126 -16.10 -7.00 -7.69
N SER A 127 -14.96 -6.32 -7.67
CA SER A 127 -13.75 -6.74 -6.94
C SER A 127 -13.50 -5.92 -5.67
N ALA A 128 -14.46 -5.09 -5.24
CA ALA A 128 -14.30 -4.24 -4.07
C ALA A 128 -14.01 -5.07 -2.80
N LYS A 129 -13.08 -4.58 -1.98
CA LYS A 129 -12.68 -5.20 -0.71
C LYS A 129 -12.65 -4.13 0.38
N GLY A 130 -13.07 -4.50 1.59
CA GLY A 130 -12.93 -3.69 2.79
C GLY A 130 -12.07 -4.39 3.84
N TYR A 131 -11.33 -3.61 4.62
CA TYR A 131 -10.56 -4.10 5.77
C TYR A 131 -11.00 -3.33 7.00
N PHE A 132 -11.18 -4.05 8.11
CA PHE A 132 -11.62 -3.47 9.37
C PHE A 132 -10.62 -3.80 10.48
N MET A 133 -10.11 -2.77 11.14
CA MET A 133 -9.16 -2.87 12.24
C MET A 133 -9.75 -2.19 13.48
N MET A 134 -10.00 -2.97 14.52
CA MET A 134 -10.48 -2.47 15.82
C MET A 134 -9.43 -2.67 16.90
N SER A 135 -9.27 -1.65 17.75
CA SER A 135 -8.51 -1.71 18.99
C SER A 135 -8.79 -0.45 19.81
N VAL A 136 -8.33 -0.40 21.05
CA VAL A 136 -8.41 0.83 21.87
C VAL A 136 -7.59 1.97 21.25
N SER A 137 -7.91 3.22 21.62
CA SER A 137 -7.16 4.39 21.13
C SER A 137 -5.69 4.31 21.53
N GLY A 138 -4.79 4.85 20.71
CA GLY A 138 -3.34 4.83 20.96
C GLY A 138 -2.61 3.54 20.60
N GLN A 139 -3.30 2.47 20.19
CA GLN A 139 -2.67 1.18 19.84
C GLN A 139 -2.00 1.14 18.45
N GLY A 140 -1.85 2.28 17.78
CA GLY A 140 -1.11 2.34 16.50
C GLY A 140 -1.90 1.96 15.24
N LYS A 141 -3.24 1.93 15.24
CA LYS A 141 -4.06 1.65 14.03
C LYS A 141 -3.76 2.63 12.87
N THR A 142 -3.82 3.92 13.17
CA THR A 142 -3.57 4.99 12.19
C THR A 142 -2.11 4.98 11.74
N THR A 143 -1.19 4.76 12.67
CA THR A 143 0.25 4.61 12.39
C THR A 143 0.51 3.44 11.45
N PHE A 144 -0.10 2.28 11.72
CA PHE A 144 -0.02 1.10 10.88
C PHE A 144 -0.55 1.38 9.46
N ALA A 145 -1.75 1.96 9.35
CA ALA A 145 -2.36 2.25 8.07
C ALA A 145 -1.50 3.23 7.24
N ALA A 146 -0.99 4.29 7.88
CA ALA A 146 -0.10 5.25 7.22
C ALA A 146 1.20 4.59 6.76
N ALA A 147 1.89 3.87 7.65
CA ALA A 147 3.15 3.20 7.32
C ALA A 147 2.98 2.14 6.22
N ALA A 148 1.89 1.37 6.25
CA ALA A 148 1.60 0.38 5.21
C ALA A 148 1.27 1.01 3.85
N LEU A 149 0.49 2.11 3.82
CA LEU A 149 0.05 2.76 2.59
C LEU A 149 1.11 3.67 1.95
N LEU A 150 1.97 4.30 2.76
CA LEU A 150 3.07 5.16 2.27
C LEU A 150 4.12 4.38 1.45
N ARG A 151 4.11 3.04 1.54
CA ARG A 151 4.96 2.17 0.71
C ARG A 151 4.49 2.08 -0.74
N TYR A 152 3.24 2.43 -1.01
CA TYR A 152 2.71 2.44 -2.36
C TYR A 152 2.93 3.81 -3.00
N LYS A 153 3.47 3.78 -4.22
CA LYS A 153 3.48 4.94 -5.11
C LYS A 153 2.05 5.45 -5.25
N GLN A 154 1.80 6.70 -4.83
CA GLN A 154 0.44 7.25 -4.78
C GLN A 154 -0.15 7.44 -6.18
N VAL A 155 0.69 7.83 -7.15
CA VAL A 155 0.31 7.97 -8.56
C VAL A 155 1.33 7.26 -9.45
N ILE A 156 0.83 6.32 -10.25
CA ILE A 156 1.61 5.59 -11.24
C ILE A 156 1.12 6.01 -12.63
N CYS A 157 2.03 6.52 -13.45
CA CYS A 157 1.78 6.86 -14.84
C CYS A 157 2.13 5.68 -15.74
N HIS A 158 1.13 5.15 -16.44
CA HIS A 158 1.33 4.16 -17.49
C HIS A 158 1.53 4.90 -18.82
N SER A 159 2.77 4.95 -19.29
CA SER A 159 3.10 5.40 -20.64
C SER A 159 3.11 4.21 -21.60
N ASN A 160 2.74 4.46 -22.86
CA ASN A 160 2.89 3.51 -23.96
C ASN A 160 4.35 3.36 -24.36
#